data_AF-A0A7D5GJN2-F1
#
_entry.id   AF-A0A7D5GJN2-F1
#
_cell.length_a   1.000
_cell.length_b   1.000
_cell.length_c   1.000
_cell.angle_alpha   90.00
_cell.angle_beta   90.00
_cell.angle_gamma   90.00
#
_symmetry.space_group_name_H-M   'P 1'
#
loop_
_entity.id
_entity.type
_entity.pdbx_description
1 polymer ?
#
loop_
_entity_poly.entity_id
_entity_poly.type
_entity_poly.pdbx_seq_one_letter_code
_entity_poly.pdbx_strand_id
1 'polypeptide(L)' 'MSADTTSEAVPTGSTTDEDAEWGKISLAVLISIVLATGIHYLLLANIDMHPSLHALVGIVLFFLTGFVVFQIVMG' A
#
# COMPACT_ATOMS: atom_id res chain seq x y z
N MET A 1 40.20 -0.76 39.22
CA MET A 1 39.88 0.11 38.07
C MET A 1 38.78 -0.62 37.31
N SER A 2 37.53 -0.39 37.71
CA SER A 2 36.37 -1.11 37.19
C SER A 2 35.93 -0.45 35.90
N ALA A 3 35.90 -1.21 34.80
CA ALA A 3 35.26 -0.79 33.57
C ALA A 3 33.75 -0.87 33.80
N ASP A 4 33.17 0.27 34.12
CA ASP A 4 31.73 0.49 34.09
C ASP A 4 31.34 0.57 32.61
N THR A 5 31.02 -0.57 32.01
CA THR A 5 30.43 -0.61 30.66
C THR A 5 28.94 -0.41 30.84
N THR A 6 28.55 0.85 31.00
CA THR A 6 27.18 1.29 30.80
C THR A 6 26.75 0.79 29.44
N SER A 7 25.93 -0.26 29.45
CA SER A 7 25.24 -0.74 28.26
C SER A 7 24.23 0.35 27.90
N GLU A 8 24.67 1.35 27.14
CA GLU A 8 23.74 2.20 26.40
C GLU A 8 23.00 1.28 25.45
N ALA A 9 21.81 0.84 25.87
CA ALA A 9 20.82 0.34 24.96
C ALA A 9 20.60 1.44 23.93
N VAL A 10 21.10 1.20 22.72
CA VAL A 10 20.84 2.02 21.54
C VAL A 10 19.34 2.32 21.53
N PRO A 11 18.92 3.60 21.53
CA PRO A 11 17.50 3.93 21.57
C PRO A 11 16.82 3.33 20.33
N THR A 12 16.05 2.25 20.51
CA THR A 12 15.20 1.63 19.48
C THR A 12 13.97 2.47 19.14
N GLY A 13 13.95 3.75 19.57
CA GLY A 13 12.79 4.63 19.46
C GLY A 13 12.44 5.05 18.03
N SER A 14 13.32 4.87 17.04
CA SER A 14 13.03 5.28 15.66
C SER A 14 12.30 4.22 14.82
N THR A 15 12.32 2.94 15.21
CA THR A 15 11.78 1.88 14.35
C THR A 15 10.26 1.73 14.45
N THR A 16 9.67 2.05 15.60
CA THR A 16 8.24 1.77 15.85
C THR A 16 7.32 2.65 15.01
N ASP A 17 7.69 3.91 14.78
CA ASP A 17 6.91 4.84 13.97
C ASP A 17 7.08 4.56 12.47
N GLU A 18 8.30 4.22 12.03
CA GLU A 18 8.57 3.80 10.65
C GLU A 18 7.81 2.51 10.29
N ASP A 19 7.83 1.50 11.17
CA ASP A 19 7.11 0.24 10.98
C ASP A 19 5.59 0.47 10.84
N ALA A 20 5.04 1.41 11.62
CA ALA A 20 3.64 1.78 11.55
C ALA A 20 3.29 2.48 10.21
N GLU A 21 4.16 3.35 9.69
CA GLU A 21 4.00 3.98 8.39
C GLU A 21 4.05 2.97 7.24
N TRP A 22 5.04 2.07 7.24
CA TRP A 22 5.11 0.99 6.26
C TRP A 22 3.89 0.06 6.32
N GLY A 23 3.35 -0.17 7.52
CA GLY A 23 2.11 -0.91 7.72
C GLY A 23 0.91 -0.22 7.07
N LYS A 24 0.77 1.10 7.24
CA LYS A 24 -0.28 1.90 6.59
C LYS A 24 -0.16 1.89 5.06
N ILE A 25 1.05 2.06 4.53
CA ILE A 25 1.32 2.00 3.08
C ILE A 25 0.92 0.62 2.54
N SER A 26 1.36 -0.45 3.20
CA SER A 26 1.05 -1.83 2.80
C SER A 26 -0.46 -2.10 2.81
N LEU A 27 -1.17 -1.62 3.85
CA LEU A 27 -2.63 -1.71 3.94
C LEU A 27 -3.32 -0.94 2.81
N ALA A 28 -2.87 0.29 2.53
CA ALA A 28 -3.42 1.11 1.45
C ALA A 28 -3.26 0.41 0.09
N VAL A 29 -2.10 -0.18 -0.19
CA VAL A 29 -1.85 -0.95 -1.41
C VAL A 29 -2.79 -2.16 -1.51
N LEU A 30 -2.92 -2.95 -0.44
CA LEU A 30 -3.80 -4.12 -0.41
C LEU A 30 -5.26 -3.75 -0.71
N ILE A 31 -5.79 -2.72 -0.04
CA ILE A 31 -7.16 -2.24 -0.26
C ILE A 31 -7.32 -1.77 -1.71
N SER A 32 -6.34 -1.07 -2.25
CA SER A 32 -6.36 -0.55 -3.63
C SER A 32 -6.40 -1.66 -4.67
N ILE A 33 -5.64 -2.74 -4.48
CA ILE A 33 -5.65 -3.93 -5.34
C ILE A 33 -7.04 -4.58 -5.32
N VAL A 34 -7.62 -4.79 -4.13
CA VAL A 34 -8.92 -5.44 -3.98
C VAL A 34 -10.02 -4.60 -4.64
N LEU A 35 -10.05 -3.28 -4.39
CA LEU A 35 -11.03 -2.39 -5.02
C LEU A 35 -10.85 -2.34 -6.55
N ALA A 36 -9.62 -2.15 -7.03
CA ALA A 36 -9.36 -2.06 -8.46
C ALA A 36 -9.77 -3.34 -9.19
N THR A 37 -9.39 -4.49 -8.65
CA THR A 37 -9.74 -5.81 -9.20
C THR A 37 -11.24 -6.04 -9.14
N GLY A 38 -11.89 -5.70 -8.02
CA GLY A 38 -13.34 -5.83 -7.86
C GLY A 38 -14.13 -4.98 -8.84
N ILE A 39 -13.78 -3.70 -8.98
CA ILE A 39 -14.41 -2.77 -9.94
C ILE A 39 -14.16 -3.24 -11.36
N HIS A 40 -12.91 -3.62 -11.67
CA HIS A 40 -12.53 -4.07 -13.00
C HIS A 40 -13.29 -5.33 -13.40
N TYR A 41 -13.42 -6.31 -12.51
CA TYR A 41 -14.23 -7.51 -12.75
C TYR A 41 -15.72 -7.17 -12.91
N LEU A 42 -16.30 -6.38 -12.01
CA LEU A 42 -17.73 -6.04 -12.06
C LEU A 42 -18.12 -5.28 -13.33
N LEU A 43 -17.25 -4.39 -13.82
CA LEU A 43 -17.55 -3.55 -14.98
C LEU A 43 -17.15 -4.21 -16.30
N LEU A 44 -16.06 -4.98 -16.33
CA LEU A 44 -15.44 -5.42 -17.59
C LEU A 44 -15.47 -6.93 -17.82
N ALA A 45 -15.89 -7.76 -16.86
CA ALA A 45 -15.87 -9.22 -17.03
C ALA A 45 -16.66 -9.73 -18.25
N ASN A 46 -17.66 -8.98 -18.71
CA ASN A 46 -18.51 -9.36 -19.85
C ASN A 46 -18.33 -8.43 -21.07
N ILE A 47 -17.32 -7.57 -21.07
CA ILE A 47 -17.05 -6.66 -22.20
C ILE A 47 -15.97 -7.27 -23.07
N ASP A 48 -16.31 -7.51 -24.34
CA ASP A 48 -15.35 -7.98 -25.34
C ASP A 48 -14.42 -6.82 -25.72
N MET A 49 -13.19 -6.88 -25.21
CA MET A 49 -12.21 -5.80 -25.31
C MET A 49 -10.84 -6.36 -25.71
N HIS A 50 -10.10 -5.63 -26.55
CA HIS A 50 -8.74 -6.01 -26.89
C HIS A 50 -7.87 -6.14 -25.62
N PRO A 51 -7.03 -7.19 -25.48
CA PRO A 51 -6.30 -7.46 -24.23
C PRO A 51 -5.45 -6.28 -23.72
N SER A 52 -4.83 -5.52 -24.62
CA SER A 52 -4.03 -4.34 -24.21
C SER A 52 -4.88 -3.23 -23.62
N LEU A 53 -6.09 -3.00 -24.14
CA LEU A 53 -7.01 -2.00 -23.61
C LEU A 53 -7.59 -2.46 -22.27
N HIS A 54 -7.89 -3.75 -22.14
CA HIS A 54 -8.36 -4.34 -20.89
C HIS A 54 -7.31 -4.20 -19.77
N ALA A 55 -6.04 -4.44 -20.09
CA ALA A 55 -4.92 -4.23 -19.17
C ALA A 55 -4.74 -2.74 -18.82
N LEU A 56 -4.80 -1.85 -19.82
CA LEU A 56 -4.69 -0.40 -19.60
C LEU A 56 -5.77 0.11 -18.65
N VAL A 57 -7.02 -0.31 -18.83
CA VAL A 57 -8.14 0.06 -17.94
C VAL A 57 -7.88 -0.45 -16.52
N GLY A 58 -7.38 -1.68 -16.36
CA GLY A 58 -7.02 -2.23 -15.05
C GLY A 58 -5.92 -1.42 -14.35
N ILE A 59 -4.88 -1.02 -15.09
CA ILE A 59 -3.79 -0.18 -14.56
C ILE A 59 -4.33 1.19 -14.12
N VAL A 60 -5.15 1.84 -14.96
CA VAL A 60 -5.75 3.14 -14.62
C VAL A 60 -6.64 3.05 -13.39
N LEU A 61 -7.48 2.01 -13.30
CA LEU A 61 -8.32 1.78 -12.12
C LEU A 61 -7.48 1.58 -10.87
N PHE A 62 -6.38 0.81 -10.94
CA PHE A 62 -5.46 0.62 -9.83
C PHE A 62 -4.84 1.92 -9.32
N PHE A 63 -4.37 2.80 -10.21
CA PHE A 63 -3.82 4.08 -9.80
C PHE A 63 -4.87 5.03 -9.22
N LEU A 64 -6.09 5.05 -9.78
CA LEU A 64 -7.18 5.89 -9.28
C LEU A 64 -7.66 5.45 -7.90
N THR A 65 -7.93 4.16 -7.71
CA THR A 65 -8.31 3.62 -6.39
C THR A 65 -7.15 3.76 -5.41
N GLY A 66 -5.92 3.48 -5.88
CA GLY A 66 -4.67 3.73 -5.18
C GLY A 66 -4.57 5.12 -4.59
N PHE A 67 -4.76 6.13 -5.44
CA PHE A 67 -4.73 7.53 -5.03
C PHE A 67 -5.78 7.84 -3.97
N VAL A 68 -7.04 7.47 -4.18
CA VAL A 68 -8.12 7.76 -3.22
C VAL A 68 -7.89 7.05 -1.88
N VAL A 69 -7.55 5.77 -1.90
CA VAL A 69 -7.29 4.98 -0.69
C VAL A 69 -6.07 5.51 0.05
N PHE A 70 -4.99 5.86 -0.66
CA PHE A 70 -3.80 6.43 -0.04
C PHE A 70 -4.13 7.74 0.69
N GLN A 71 -4.93 8.62 0.08
CA GLN A 71 -5.38 9.86 0.72
C GLN A 71 -6.24 9.60 1.96
N ILE A 72 -7.06 8.54 1.98
CA ILE A 72 -7.87 8.17 3.15
C ILE A 72 -7.02 7.58 4.28
N VAL A 73 -6.00 6.79 3.94
CA VAL A 73 -5.18 6.07 4.92
C VAL A 73 -4.05 6.94 5.48
N MET A 74 -3.49 7.84 4.67
CA MET A 74 -2.32 8.66 5.01
C MET A 74 -2.65 10.15 5.22
N GLY A 75 -3.82 10.62 4.79
CA GLY A 75 -4.26 12.01 4.93
C GLY A 75 -4.95 12.33 6.24
#